data_AF-A0A6I2RK97-F1
#
_entry.id   AF-A0A6I2RK97-F1
#
_cell.length_a   1.000
_cell.length_b   1.000
_cell.length_c   1.000
_cell.angle_alpha   90.00
_cell.angle_beta   90.00
_cell.angle_gamma   90.00
#
_symmetry.space_group_name_H-M   'P 1'
#
loop_
_entity.id
_entity.type
_entity.pdbx_description
1 polymer ?
#
loop_
_entity_poly.entity_id
_entity_poly.type
_entity_poly.pdbx_seq_one_letter_code
_entity_poly.pdbx_strand_id
1 'polypeptide(L)'
;MKRFLSILLALALALTLGIPALAAEHRAGDTYIRILGSSGARTVGVRTTYGAYRQTADGAVYRDDRYEFVYTDDGVSWVSAGAAESSLGSGMYDGTQFLAGPFGSDRPTWRSADGVHWTALTPEEQDTAPAIQRDRSSLNGLTFTLRGGRELWVTDGQGRAVELTADFTSFLVSYDMADVQAYPVPQGIRVEVYSRYGYETGASHTYPAAELKQRLAAAQPELLRVTVDGKPVTFPISLYQVSGCTMAPLRQMAQALGYTFDYDGSSGTAVCARGTDTISVRAASTQATVNGKTTNWLAVPAELRGGIFCVPVRFFAEAAGADVTWDAAGQTFYLTTAIQEG
;
A
#
# COMPACT_ATOMS: atom_id res chain seq x y z
N MET A 1 -23.88 42.38 -48.77
CA MET A 1 -22.74 42.49 -47.82
C MET A 1 -23.19 42.39 -46.36
N LYS A 2 -23.82 41.27 -45.95
CA LYS A 2 -24.27 41.04 -44.56
C LYS A 2 -24.11 39.56 -44.14
N ARG A 3 -23.06 38.90 -44.60
CA ARG A 3 -22.72 37.50 -44.22
C ARG A 3 -21.24 37.28 -43.85
N PHE A 4 -20.46 38.35 -43.71
CA PHE A 4 -19.03 38.27 -43.36
C PHE A 4 -18.69 38.78 -41.95
N LEU A 5 -19.67 39.30 -41.19
CA LEU A 5 -19.42 39.88 -39.86
C LEU A 5 -19.62 38.90 -38.69
N SER A 6 -20.09 37.67 -38.96
CA SER A 6 -20.42 36.68 -37.93
C SER A 6 -19.28 35.71 -37.60
N ILE A 7 -18.25 35.63 -38.46
CA ILE A 7 -17.14 34.69 -38.30
C ILE A 7 -15.97 35.33 -37.51
N LEU A 8 -15.80 36.65 -37.60
CA LEU A 8 -14.77 37.36 -36.84
C LEU A 8 -15.08 37.52 -35.35
N LEU A 9 -16.36 37.51 -34.95
CA LEU A 9 -16.75 37.55 -33.53
C LEU A 9 -16.68 36.16 -32.86
N ALA A 10 -16.80 35.08 -33.63
CA ALA A 10 -16.61 33.72 -33.14
C ALA A 10 -15.13 33.36 -32.97
N LEU A 11 -14.23 33.95 -33.77
CA LEU A 11 -12.78 33.75 -33.62
C LEU A 11 -12.17 34.55 -32.45
N ALA A 12 -12.78 35.66 -32.05
CA ALA A 12 -12.31 36.47 -30.92
C ALA A 12 -12.77 35.94 -29.55
N LEU A 13 -13.86 35.16 -29.49
CA LEU A 13 -14.34 34.54 -28.25
C LEU A 13 -13.74 33.14 -28.00
N ALA A 14 -13.13 32.52 -29.01
CA ALA A 14 -12.42 31.25 -28.89
C ALA A 14 -10.99 31.38 -28.34
N LEU A 15 -10.50 32.60 -28.07
CA LEU A 15 -9.16 32.85 -27.53
C LEU A 15 -9.13 33.24 -26.04
N THR A 16 -10.27 33.17 -25.33
CA THR A 16 -10.34 33.46 -23.89
C THR A 16 -10.90 32.32 -23.03
N LEU A 17 -11.09 31.12 -23.60
CA LEU A 17 -11.43 29.91 -22.85
C LEU A 17 -10.27 28.92 -22.99
N GLY A 18 -9.50 28.76 -21.91
CA GLY A 18 -8.46 27.74 -21.83
C GLY A 18 -7.04 28.28 -21.94
N ILE A 19 -6.72 29.37 -21.25
CA ILE A 19 -5.41 29.38 -20.57
C ILE A 19 -5.66 28.54 -19.31
N PRO A 20 -5.38 27.21 -19.28
CA PRO A 20 -5.19 26.58 -17.99
C PRO A 20 -4.13 27.42 -17.30
N ALA A 21 -4.41 27.90 -16.09
CA ALA A 21 -3.42 28.59 -15.27
C ALA A 21 -2.11 27.81 -15.42
N LEU A 22 -1.10 28.45 -16.01
CA LEU A 22 0.19 27.83 -16.31
C LEU A 22 0.57 27.01 -15.09
N ALA A 23 0.55 25.68 -15.25
CA ALA A 23 0.99 24.77 -14.22
C ALA A 23 2.35 25.29 -13.78
N ALA A 24 2.49 25.67 -12.51
CA ALA A 24 3.78 26.07 -12.01
C ALA A 24 4.71 24.87 -12.26
N GLU A 25 5.64 25.02 -13.19
CA GLU A 25 6.68 24.04 -13.43
C GLU A 25 7.31 23.72 -12.08
N HIS A 26 7.53 22.43 -11.83
CA HIS A 26 8.21 21.92 -10.64
C HIS A 26 9.46 22.77 -10.36
N ARG A 27 9.43 23.56 -9.28
CA ARG A 27 10.60 24.34 -8.86
C ARG A 27 11.42 23.49 -7.90
N ALA A 28 12.73 23.57 -8.01
CA ALA A 28 13.62 23.00 -7.01
C ALA A 28 13.28 23.61 -5.63
N GLY A 29 12.71 22.81 -4.73
CA GLY A 29 12.29 23.23 -3.38
C GLY A 29 10.80 23.07 -3.07
N ASP A 30 9.95 22.75 -4.05
CA ASP A 30 8.55 22.39 -3.78
C ASP A 30 8.49 20.98 -3.19
N THR A 31 7.77 20.81 -2.08
CA THR A 31 7.63 19.52 -1.40
C THR A 31 6.19 19.04 -1.51
N TYR A 32 6.01 17.92 -2.21
CA TYR A 32 4.68 17.37 -2.43
C TYR A 32 4.33 16.46 -1.24
N ILE A 33 3.32 16.83 -0.45
CA ILE A 33 2.65 15.85 0.42
C ILE A 33 1.75 15.00 -0.48
N ARG A 34 2.29 13.95 -1.09
CA ARG A 34 1.51 13.17 -2.07
C ARG A 34 0.51 12.28 -1.33
N ILE A 35 -0.76 12.65 -1.49
CA ILE A 35 -1.91 12.02 -0.86
C ILE A 35 -2.70 11.30 -1.94
N LEU A 36 -2.27 10.11 -2.35
CA LEU A 36 -2.76 9.57 -3.62
C LEU A 36 -4.07 8.80 -3.49
N GLY A 37 -5.16 9.44 -3.91
CA GLY A 37 -6.35 8.73 -4.36
C GLY A 37 -6.28 8.51 -5.87
N SER A 38 -6.53 7.30 -6.38
CA SER A 38 -6.59 7.07 -7.83
C SER A 38 -7.79 6.22 -8.24
N SER A 39 -8.55 6.72 -9.22
CA SER A 39 -9.64 5.97 -9.86
C SER A 39 -9.15 5.07 -11.00
N GLY A 40 -7.84 5.04 -11.26
CA GLY A 40 -7.23 4.37 -12.41
C GLY A 40 -7.10 5.28 -13.65
N ALA A 41 -7.98 6.28 -13.79
CA ALA A 41 -7.88 7.30 -14.85
C ALA A 41 -7.34 8.65 -14.34
N ARG A 42 -7.62 8.97 -13.08
CA ARG A 42 -7.18 10.21 -12.42
C ARG A 42 -6.53 9.87 -11.10
N THR A 43 -5.44 10.56 -10.79
CA THR A 43 -4.79 10.53 -9.49
C THR A 43 -4.91 11.91 -8.84
N VAL A 44 -5.25 11.97 -7.56
CA VAL A 44 -5.40 13.20 -6.78
C VAL A 44 -4.40 13.23 -5.64
N GLY A 45 -4.12 14.40 -5.09
CA GLY A 45 -3.11 14.63 -4.06
C GLY A 45 -3.27 15.96 -3.35
N VAL A 46 -2.39 16.20 -2.39
CA VAL A 46 -2.13 17.54 -1.84
C VAL A 46 -0.71 17.94 -2.21
N ARG A 47 -0.44 19.23 -2.29
CA ARG A 47 0.90 19.78 -2.48
C ARG A 47 1.14 20.85 -1.43
N THR A 48 2.33 20.85 -0.85
CA THR A 48 2.79 21.89 0.06
C THR A 48 3.87 22.72 -0.61
N THR A 49 3.53 23.97 -0.90
CA THR A 49 4.54 24.93 -1.32
C THR A 49 5.12 25.57 -0.07
N TYR A 50 6.36 25.23 0.25
CA TYR A 50 7.01 25.76 1.42
C TYR A 50 7.35 27.25 1.25
N GLY A 51 6.87 28.06 2.19
CA GLY A 51 7.10 29.51 2.17
C GLY A 51 8.42 29.94 2.79
N ALA A 52 8.64 31.26 2.78
CA ALA A 52 9.68 31.87 3.59
C ALA A 52 9.33 31.78 5.08
N TYR A 53 10.36 31.70 5.93
CA TYR A 53 10.18 31.93 7.36
C TYR A 53 9.77 33.38 7.60
N ARG A 54 8.67 33.57 8.31
CA ARG A 54 8.14 34.86 8.74
C ARG A 54 8.21 34.93 10.26
N GLN A 55 8.56 36.11 10.75
CA GLN A 55 8.56 36.40 12.18
C GLN A 55 7.34 37.29 12.50
N THR A 56 6.55 36.88 13.47
CA THR A 56 5.44 37.66 14.02
C THR A 56 5.96 38.77 14.93
N ALA A 57 5.12 39.76 15.22
CA ALA A 57 5.49 40.90 16.06
C ALA A 57 5.85 40.52 17.51
N ASP A 58 5.35 39.39 18.01
CA ASP A 58 5.68 38.77 19.30
C ASP A 58 6.92 37.84 19.24
N GLY A 59 7.60 37.79 18.09
CA GLY A 59 8.87 37.09 17.92
C GLY A 59 8.77 35.62 17.50
N ALA A 60 7.57 35.06 17.37
CA ALA A 60 7.37 33.70 16.89
C ALA A 60 7.78 33.59 15.40
N VAL A 61 8.48 32.53 15.05
CA VAL A 61 8.90 32.26 13.67
C VAL A 61 8.06 31.11 13.13
N TYR A 62 7.39 31.32 12.00
CA TYR A 62 6.62 30.31 11.30
C TYR A 62 7.02 30.28 9.82
N ARG A 63 6.72 29.18 9.13
CA ARG A 63 6.92 29.05 7.69
C ARG A 63 5.60 29.30 6.97
N ASP A 64 5.60 30.17 5.95
CA ASP A 64 4.39 30.58 5.22
C ASP A 64 3.95 29.52 4.19
N ASP A 65 3.66 28.33 4.69
CA ASP A 65 3.38 27.16 3.86
C ASP A 65 1.98 27.20 3.27
N ARG A 66 1.88 26.85 1.98
CA ARG A 66 0.61 26.80 1.25
C ARG A 66 0.27 25.40 0.83
N TYR A 67 -0.94 24.98 1.16
CA TYR A 67 -1.46 23.65 0.87
C TYR A 67 -2.54 23.75 -0.20
N GLU A 68 -2.46 22.91 -1.22
CA GLU A 68 -3.42 22.87 -2.29
C GLU A 68 -3.75 21.42 -2.67
N PHE A 69 -5.01 21.17 -3.00
CA PHE A 69 -5.38 19.95 -3.70
C PHE A 69 -4.77 19.98 -5.10
N VAL A 70 -4.32 18.83 -5.57
CA VAL A 70 -3.78 18.64 -6.91
C VAL A 70 -4.38 17.39 -7.54
N TYR A 71 -4.43 17.35 -8.86
CA TYR A 71 -4.81 16.16 -9.61
C TYR A 71 -4.00 16.02 -10.89
N THR A 72 -4.04 14.82 -11.46
CA THR A 72 -3.40 14.49 -12.72
C THR A 72 -4.19 13.40 -13.45
N ASP A 73 -4.39 13.58 -14.74
CA ASP A 73 -5.00 12.58 -15.63
C ASP A 73 -3.95 11.69 -16.32
N ASP A 74 -2.67 12.08 -16.27
CA ASP A 74 -1.55 11.32 -16.83
C ASP A 74 -0.62 10.73 -15.75
N GLY A 75 -0.87 11.03 -14.47
CA GLY A 75 -0.05 10.59 -13.34
C GLY A 75 1.32 11.26 -13.24
N VAL A 76 1.59 12.29 -14.05
CA VAL A 76 2.90 12.94 -14.16
C VAL A 76 2.76 14.46 -14.00
N SER A 77 1.88 15.08 -14.77
CA SER A 77 1.64 16.51 -14.77
C SER A 77 0.47 16.84 -13.84
N TRP A 78 0.80 17.47 -12.72
CA TRP A 78 -0.14 17.85 -11.68
C TRP A 78 -0.70 19.26 -11.90
N VAL A 79 -2.01 19.40 -11.68
CA VAL A 79 -2.75 20.66 -11.78
C VAL A 79 -3.37 20.98 -10.43
N SER A 80 -3.30 22.25 -10.01
CA SER A 80 -3.96 22.73 -8.79
C SER A 80 -5.48 22.63 -8.94
N ALA A 81 -6.12 21.97 -7.97
CA ALA A 81 -7.56 21.83 -7.85
C ALA A 81 -8.18 22.85 -6.86
N GLY A 82 -7.36 23.51 -6.03
CA GLY A 82 -7.83 24.51 -5.07
C GLY A 82 -7.07 24.45 -3.75
N ALA A 83 -7.43 25.32 -2.81
CA ALA A 83 -6.81 25.33 -1.48
C ALA A 83 -7.17 24.06 -0.69
N ALA A 84 -6.20 23.54 0.06
CA ALA A 84 -6.36 22.43 0.98
C ALA A 84 -6.13 22.89 2.42
N GLU A 85 -6.66 22.14 3.38
CA GLU A 85 -6.35 22.34 4.79
C GLU A 85 -4.89 21.91 5.08
N SER A 86 -4.22 22.62 5.99
CA SER A 86 -2.81 22.40 6.34
C SER A 86 -2.52 21.07 7.04
N SER A 87 -3.55 20.31 7.43
CA SER A 87 -3.42 19.08 8.21
C SER A 87 -3.55 17.80 7.38
N LEU A 88 -3.87 17.90 6.08
CA LEU A 88 -4.11 16.73 5.23
C LEU A 88 -2.83 15.92 5.01
N GLY A 89 -2.94 14.60 5.14
CA GLY A 89 -1.83 13.67 4.94
C GLY A 89 -2.23 12.25 4.52
N SER A 90 -3.51 12.01 4.19
CA SER A 90 -4.00 10.70 3.77
C SER A 90 -5.13 10.83 2.76
N GLY A 91 -5.27 9.85 1.85
CA GLY A 91 -6.31 9.89 0.83
C GLY A 91 -6.40 8.61 0.01
N MET A 92 -7.56 8.39 -0.60
CA MET A 92 -7.88 7.20 -1.39
C MET A 92 -8.98 7.49 -2.42
N TYR A 93 -9.24 6.54 -3.32
CA TYR A 93 -10.49 6.48 -4.10
C TYR A 93 -11.27 5.26 -3.64
N ASP A 94 -12.50 5.44 -3.19
CA ASP A 94 -13.34 4.36 -2.62
C ASP A 94 -14.11 3.55 -3.67
N GLY A 95 -13.92 3.86 -4.96
CA GLY A 95 -14.68 3.29 -6.07
C GLY A 95 -15.78 4.21 -6.60
N THR A 96 -16.12 5.26 -5.86
CA THR A 96 -17.12 6.27 -6.24
C THR A 96 -16.58 7.68 -6.21
N GLN A 97 -15.78 8.00 -5.20
CA GLN A 97 -15.22 9.33 -4.96
C GLN A 97 -13.82 9.24 -4.35
N PHE A 98 -13.08 10.33 -4.49
CA PHE A 98 -11.86 10.57 -3.76
C PHE A 98 -12.18 11.03 -2.34
N LEU A 99 -11.41 10.52 -1.38
CA LEU A 99 -11.46 10.87 0.03
C LEU A 99 -10.09 11.36 0.46
N ALA A 100 -10.03 12.39 1.30
CA ALA A 100 -8.81 12.89 1.90
C ALA A 100 -9.01 13.18 3.39
N GLY A 101 -7.97 13.01 4.19
CA GLY A 101 -8.03 13.17 5.64
C GLY A 101 -6.70 13.62 6.25
N PRO A 102 -6.71 13.91 7.57
CA PRO A 102 -5.54 14.41 8.26
C PRO A 102 -4.40 13.39 8.31
N PHE A 103 -3.18 13.89 8.45
CA PHE A 103 -1.99 13.08 8.66
C PHE A 103 -2.18 12.10 9.83
N GLY A 104 -1.83 10.83 9.60
CA GLY A 104 -1.94 9.78 10.61
C GLY A 104 -3.37 9.28 10.86
N SER A 105 -4.41 10.01 10.40
CA SER A 105 -5.80 9.58 10.51
C SER A 105 -6.24 8.70 9.32
N ASP A 106 -7.02 7.67 9.61
CA ASP A 106 -7.78 6.88 8.64
C ASP A 106 -9.18 7.46 8.40
N ARG A 107 -9.57 8.52 9.11
CA ARG A 107 -10.88 9.15 8.97
C ARG A 107 -10.80 10.27 7.93
N PRO A 108 -11.56 10.20 6.82
CA PRO A 108 -11.57 11.27 5.84
C PRO A 108 -12.29 12.50 6.39
N THR A 109 -11.80 13.69 6.04
CA THR A 109 -12.43 14.99 6.35
C THR A 109 -12.88 15.73 5.09
N TRP A 110 -12.46 15.28 3.91
CA TRP A 110 -12.80 15.86 2.61
C TRP A 110 -13.16 14.78 1.59
N ARG A 111 -14.03 15.13 0.64
CA ARG A 111 -14.37 14.29 -0.50
C ARG A 111 -14.37 15.05 -1.82
N SER A 112 -14.20 14.33 -2.93
CA SER A 112 -14.39 14.86 -4.28
C SER A 112 -14.78 13.75 -5.24
N ALA A 113 -15.84 13.94 -6.04
CA ALA A 113 -16.23 12.95 -7.04
C ALA A 113 -15.30 12.95 -8.26
N ASP A 114 -14.77 14.12 -8.62
CA ASP A 114 -13.93 14.31 -9.80
C ASP A 114 -12.45 14.57 -9.45
N GLY A 115 -12.09 14.79 -8.19
CA GLY A 115 -10.73 15.13 -7.78
C GLY A 115 -10.35 16.59 -8.01
N VAL A 116 -11.27 17.41 -8.53
CA VAL A 116 -11.08 18.84 -8.80
C VAL A 116 -11.89 19.67 -7.82
N HIS A 117 -13.15 19.30 -7.58
CA HIS A 117 -14.04 20.02 -6.69
C HIS A 117 -14.15 19.29 -5.35
N TRP A 118 -13.55 19.89 -4.32
CA TRP A 118 -13.45 19.29 -2.99
C TRP A 118 -14.47 19.89 -2.03
N THR A 119 -15.06 19.05 -1.19
CA THR A 119 -16.03 19.44 -0.16
C THR A 119 -15.66 18.82 1.17
N ALA A 120 -15.66 19.62 2.23
CA ALA A 120 -15.45 19.14 3.60
C ALA A 120 -16.66 18.29 4.05
N LEU A 121 -16.38 17.18 4.73
CA LEU A 121 -17.38 16.28 5.30
C LEU A 121 -17.87 16.81 6.65
N THR A 122 -19.17 16.73 6.91
CA THR A 122 -19.71 17.01 8.26
C THR A 122 -19.30 15.91 9.23
N PRO A 123 -19.31 16.14 10.57
CA PRO A 123 -18.97 15.10 11.54
C PRO A 123 -19.75 13.78 11.35
N GLU A 124 -21.04 13.86 11.03
CA GLU A 124 -21.89 12.70 10.77
C GLU A 124 -21.49 11.95 9.50
N GLU A 125 -21.06 12.67 8.45
CA GLU A 125 -20.53 12.06 7.24
C GLU A 125 -19.17 11.41 7.50
N GLN A 126 -18.32 12.00 8.34
CA GLN A 126 -17.03 11.42 8.74
C GLN A 126 -17.18 10.14 9.58
N ASP A 127 -18.28 9.98 10.32
CA ASP A 127 -18.57 8.76 11.10
C ASP A 127 -19.00 7.59 10.20
N THR A 128 -19.53 7.88 9.01
CA THR A 128 -20.06 6.87 8.08
C THR A 128 -19.20 6.64 6.85
N ALA A 129 -18.22 7.50 6.61
CA ALA A 129 -17.30 7.39 5.47
C ALA A 129 -16.34 6.19 5.60
N PRO A 130 -15.95 5.56 4.47
CA PRO A 130 -14.93 4.52 4.46
C PRO A 130 -13.61 5.03 5.05
N ALA A 131 -12.96 4.17 5.85
CA ALA A 131 -11.63 4.45 6.36
C ALA A 131 -10.62 4.51 5.20
N ILE A 132 -9.76 5.53 5.21
CA ILE A 132 -8.69 5.72 4.24
C ILE A 132 -7.69 4.57 4.33
N GLN A 133 -7.68 3.74 3.29
CA GLN A 133 -6.72 2.65 3.14
C GLN A 133 -5.48 3.13 2.38
N ARG A 134 -4.33 3.07 3.04
CA ARG A 134 -3.04 3.54 2.48
C ARG A 134 -2.37 2.52 1.54
N ASP A 135 -2.88 1.29 1.51
CA ASP A 135 -2.24 0.12 0.92
C ASP A 135 -2.47 -0.06 -0.59
N ARG A 136 -2.17 0.97 -1.40
CA ARG A 136 -2.11 0.81 -2.88
C ARG A 136 -0.74 0.31 -3.33
N SER A 137 -0.20 -0.66 -2.60
CA SER A 137 1.04 -1.36 -2.93
C SER A 137 0.81 -2.49 -3.94
N SER A 138 -0.43 -2.73 -4.38
CA SER A 138 -0.74 -3.76 -5.40
C SER A 138 -1.48 -3.17 -6.60
N LEU A 139 -1.02 -3.51 -7.81
CA LEU A 139 -1.61 -3.07 -9.07
C LEU A 139 -1.40 -4.13 -10.15
N ASN A 140 -2.47 -4.52 -10.87
CA ASN A 140 -2.42 -5.44 -12.00
C ASN A 140 -1.70 -6.79 -11.71
N GLY A 141 -1.89 -7.32 -10.50
CA GLY A 141 -1.25 -8.58 -10.06
C GLY A 141 0.24 -8.44 -9.71
N LEU A 142 0.75 -7.21 -9.65
CA LEU A 142 2.05 -6.87 -9.07
C LEU A 142 1.84 -6.37 -7.65
N THR A 143 2.73 -6.74 -6.74
CA THR A 143 2.79 -6.26 -5.36
C THR A 143 4.15 -5.62 -5.11
N PHE A 144 4.14 -4.34 -4.74
CA PHE A 144 5.29 -3.57 -4.31
C PHE A 144 5.44 -3.69 -2.80
N THR A 145 6.63 -4.04 -2.32
CA THR A 145 6.87 -4.23 -0.88
C THR A 145 8.16 -3.56 -0.46
N LEU A 146 8.15 -3.00 0.75
CA LEU A 146 9.35 -2.52 1.40
C LEU A 146 9.92 -3.62 2.30
N ARG A 147 11.22 -3.91 2.17
CA ARG A 147 11.94 -4.83 3.06
C ARG A 147 12.98 -4.05 3.84
N GLY A 148 12.92 -4.16 5.17
CA GLY A 148 13.85 -3.46 6.09
C GLY A 148 13.85 -1.94 5.99
N GLY A 149 12.85 -1.33 5.33
CA GLY A 149 12.76 0.12 5.10
C GLY A 149 13.81 0.70 4.14
N ARG A 150 14.67 -0.14 3.55
CA ARG A 150 15.75 0.30 2.66
C ARG A 150 15.76 -0.42 1.32
N GLU A 151 14.92 -1.43 1.16
CA GLU A 151 14.75 -2.14 -0.09
C GLU A 151 13.32 -1.99 -0.59
N LEU A 152 13.17 -1.76 -1.88
CA LEU A 152 11.89 -1.77 -2.57
C LEU A 152 11.89 -2.92 -3.55
N TRP A 153 10.86 -3.76 -3.47
CA TRP A 153 10.70 -4.93 -4.31
C TRP A 153 9.37 -4.89 -5.04
N VAL A 154 9.32 -5.44 -6.25
CA VAL A 154 8.08 -5.78 -6.95
C VAL A 154 8.02 -7.29 -7.12
N THR A 155 6.90 -7.89 -6.75
CA THR A 155 6.63 -9.33 -6.89
C THR A 155 5.42 -9.53 -7.77
N ASP A 156 5.42 -10.57 -8.61
CA ASP A 156 4.22 -10.97 -9.35
C ASP A 156 3.42 -12.07 -8.63
N GLY A 157 2.20 -12.35 -9.12
CA GLY A 157 1.38 -13.45 -8.59
C GLY A 157 1.98 -14.86 -8.72
N GLN A 158 3.15 -15.01 -9.37
CA GLN A 158 3.89 -16.27 -9.51
C GLN A 158 5.09 -16.36 -8.55
N GLY A 159 5.27 -15.36 -7.68
CA GLY A 159 6.36 -15.32 -6.69
C GLY A 159 7.71 -14.90 -7.28
N ARG A 160 7.76 -14.40 -8.52
CA ARG A 160 8.99 -13.79 -9.06
C ARG A 160 9.11 -12.40 -8.50
N ALA A 161 10.28 -12.07 -7.96
CA ALA A 161 10.54 -10.79 -7.33
C ALA A 161 11.73 -10.09 -8.00
N VAL A 162 11.65 -8.77 -8.13
CA VAL A 162 12.71 -7.91 -8.64
C VAL A 162 12.91 -6.76 -7.68
N GLU A 163 14.16 -6.49 -7.34
CA GLU A 163 14.52 -5.31 -6.55
C GLU A 163 14.53 -4.06 -7.43
N LEU A 164 13.92 -2.98 -6.92
CA LEU A 164 13.80 -1.67 -7.55
C LEU A 164 14.55 -0.56 -6.78
N THR A 165 15.26 -0.92 -5.71
CA THR A 165 15.93 0.00 -4.78
C THR A 165 16.91 0.96 -5.47
N ALA A 166 17.59 0.51 -6.53
CA ALA A 166 18.57 1.30 -7.27
C ALA A 166 18.01 2.65 -7.76
N ASP A 167 16.73 2.65 -8.14
CA ASP A 167 16.02 3.82 -8.67
C ASP A 167 15.62 4.84 -7.59
N PHE A 168 15.87 4.53 -6.31
CA PHE A 168 15.55 5.36 -5.13
C PHE A 168 16.79 5.65 -4.26
N THR A 169 17.99 5.39 -4.75
CA THR A 169 19.24 5.57 -3.98
C THR A 169 19.45 7.00 -3.47
N SER A 170 19.07 8.02 -4.25
CA SER A 170 19.16 9.43 -3.83
C SER A 170 18.26 9.75 -2.64
N PHE A 171 17.07 9.15 -2.57
CA PHE A 171 16.16 9.28 -1.43
C PHE A 171 16.75 8.62 -0.18
N LEU A 172 17.35 7.43 -0.37
CA LEU A 172 17.96 6.63 0.69
C LEU A 172 19.24 7.23 1.31
N VAL A 173 19.79 8.30 0.73
CA VAL A 173 20.88 9.08 1.33
C VAL A 173 20.40 9.78 2.61
N SER A 174 19.14 10.19 2.65
CA SER A 174 18.62 11.03 3.73
C SER A 174 17.44 10.43 4.49
N TYR A 175 16.74 9.44 3.90
CA TYR A 175 15.50 8.91 4.45
C TYR A 175 15.39 7.40 4.29
N ASP A 176 14.74 6.73 5.24
CA ASP A 176 14.28 5.35 5.08
C ASP A 176 12.86 5.35 4.46
N MET A 177 12.59 4.35 3.63
CA MET A 177 11.26 4.10 3.06
C MET A 177 10.36 3.49 4.14
N ALA A 178 9.20 4.08 4.36
CA ALA A 178 8.20 3.65 5.33
C ALA A 178 6.89 3.21 4.69
N ASP A 179 6.57 3.74 3.51
CA ASP A 179 5.37 3.37 2.77
C ASP A 179 5.64 3.40 1.25
N VAL A 180 4.84 2.64 0.50
CA VAL A 180 4.92 2.54 -0.96
C VAL A 180 3.54 2.53 -1.60
N GLN A 181 3.38 3.29 -2.67
CA GLN A 181 2.17 3.32 -3.47
C GLN A 181 2.50 3.14 -4.95
N ALA A 182 1.58 2.50 -5.69
CA ALA A 182 1.70 2.29 -7.13
C ALA A 182 0.37 2.56 -7.83
N TYR A 183 0.42 3.24 -8.98
CA TYR A 183 -0.75 3.55 -9.80
C TYR A 183 -0.41 3.58 -11.30
N PRO A 184 -1.40 3.30 -12.17
CA PRO A 184 -1.17 3.28 -13.61
C PRO A 184 -0.99 4.71 -14.15
N VAL A 185 -0.11 4.84 -15.13
CA VAL A 185 0.11 6.06 -15.91
C VAL A 185 0.26 5.68 -17.39
N PRO A 186 0.05 6.58 -18.36
CA PRO A 186 0.15 6.24 -19.79
C PRO A 186 1.48 5.57 -20.17
N GLN A 187 2.56 5.93 -19.47
CA GLN A 187 3.90 5.40 -19.70
C GLN A 187 4.21 4.10 -18.94
N GLY A 188 3.30 3.59 -18.10
CA GLY A 188 3.49 2.38 -17.32
C GLY A 188 2.92 2.47 -15.90
N ILE A 189 3.76 2.20 -14.89
CA ILE A 189 3.38 2.22 -13.48
C ILE A 189 4.24 3.25 -12.76
N ARG A 190 3.59 4.24 -12.15
CA ARG A 190 4.24 5.18 -11.24
C ARG A 190 4.30 4.56 -9.86
N VAL A 191 5.50 4.44 -9.31
CA VAL A 191 5.76 3.95 -7.96
C VAL A 191 6.29 5.10 -7.12
N GLU A 192 5.73 5.27 -5.94
CA GLU A 192 6.12 6.31 -4.98
C GLU A 192 6.48 5.68 -3.64
N VAL A 193 7.53 6.20 -3.02
CA VAL A 193 7.98 5.79 -1.68
C VAL A 193 8.02 7.00 -0.76
N TYR A 194 7.71 6.78 0.50
CA TYR A 194 7.55 7.83 1.50
C TYR A 194 8.46 7.60 2.71
N SER A 195 8.87 8.69 3.37
CA SER A 195 9.71 8.66 4.57
C SER A 195 8.92 8.34 5.84
N ARG A 196 9.57 7.67 6.80
CA ARG A 196 9.00 7.43 8.15
C ARG A 196 8.73 8.72 8.92
N TYR A 197 9.55 9.75 8.71
CA TYR A 197 9.52 11.00 9.48
C TYR A 197 8.53 12.03 8.93
N GLY A 198 7.58 11.59 8.10
CA GLY A 198 6.55 12.43 7.49
C GLY A 198 6.44 12.18 5.99
N TYR A 199 5.21 11.97 5.51
CA TYR A 199 4.82 11.83 4.10
C TYR A 199 5.09 13.09 3.25
N GLU A 200 5.65 14.14 3.85
CA GLU A 200 6.12 15.32 3.13
C GLU A 200 7.34 14.99 2.28
N THR A 201 8.13 13.99 2.66
CA THR A 201 9.32 13.59 1.91
C THR A 201 9.09 12.26 1.20
N GLY A 202 8.99 12.29 -0.12
CA GLY A 202 8.88 11.11 -0.95
C GLY A 202 9.73 11.17 -2.21
N ALA A 203 9.89 10.03 -2.85
CA ALA A 203 10.52 9.89 -4.16
C ALA A 203 9.66 9.02 -5.05
N SER A 204 9.87 9.12 -6.37
CA SER A 204 8.97 8.46 -7.31
C SER A 204 9.66 8.13 -8.63
N HIS A 205 9.34 6.96 -9.17
CA HIS A 205 9.87 6.45 -10.43
C HIS A 205 8.74 5.89 -11.29
N THR A 206 8.83 6.08 -12.61
CA THR A 206 7.83 5.54 -13.55
C THR A 206 8.45 4.39 -14.31
N TYR A 207 7.91 3.19 -14.13
CA TYR A 207 8.38 2.00 -14.82
C TYR A 207 7.49 1.66 -16.01
N PRO A 208 8.01 1.58 -17.24
CA PRO A 208 7.31 0.95 -18.35
C PRO A 208 6.83 -0.46 -18.00
N ALA A 209 5.56 -0.77 -18.32
CA ALA A 209 4.99 -2.08 -18.00
C ALA A 209 5.76 -3.24 -18.67
N ALA A 210 6.24 -3.01 -19.89
CA ALA A 210 7.07 -3.98 -20.62
C ALA A 210 8.41 -4.24 -19.93
N GLU A 211 9.00 -3.21 -19.32
CA GLU A 211 10.26 -3.34 -18.60
C GLU A 211 10.09 -4.16 -17.32
N LEU A 212 9.08 -3.85 -16.48
CA LEU A 212 8.81 -4.65 -15.29
C LEU A 212 8.53 -6.11 -15.65
N LYS A 213 7.73 -6.34 -16.71
CA LYS A 213 7.45 -7.69 -17.20
C LYS A 213 8.73 -8.41 -17.62
N GLN A 214 9.64 -7.74 -18.31
CA GLN A 214 10.92 -8.34 -18.72
C GLN A 214 11.81 -8.65 -17.52
N ARG A 215 11.97 -7.70 -16.58
CA ARG A 215 12.76 -7.89 -15.35
C ARG A 215 12.21 -9.06 -14.53
N LEU A 216 10.90 -9.13 -14.35
CA LEU A 216 10.22 -10.21 -13.62
C LEU A 216 10.34 -11.56 -14.35
N ALA A 217 10.26 -11.58 -15.69
CA ALA A 217 10.44 -12.81 -16.46
C ALA A 217 11.86 -13.38 -16.38
N ALA A 218 12.87 -12.50 -16.18
CA ALA A 218 14.25 -12.90 -15.97
C ALA A 218 14.54 -13.33 -14.52
N ALA A 219 13.71 -12.91 -13.56
CA ALA A 219 13.83 -13.32 -12.17
C ALA A 219 13.40 -14.77 -11.98
N GLN A 220 14.15 -15.50 -11.15
CA GLN A 220 13.71 -16.80 -10.64
C GLN A 220 12.65 -16.55 -9.54
N PRO A 221 11.60 -17.39 -9.45
CA PRO A 221 10.66 -17.30 -8.34
C PRO A 221 11.40 -17.38 -7.00
N GLU A 222 11.10 -16.45 -6.09
CA GLU A 222 11.58 -16.54 -4.71
C GLU A 222 10.98 -17.81 -4.09
N LEU A 223 11.84 -18.80 -3.86
CA LEU A 223 11.45 -20.04 -3.20
C LEU A 223 11.36 -19.77 -1.70
N LEU A 224 10.21 -19.26 -1.27
CA LEU A 224 9.85 -19.16 0.14
C LEU A 224 9.82 -20.56 0.76
N ARG A 225 10.59 -20.75 1.83
CA ARG A 225 10.73 -22.04 2.53
C ARG A 225 10.32 -21.91 3.99
N VAL A 226 9.93 -23.05 4.55
CA VAL A 226 9.76 -23.22 5.99
C VAL A 226 10.57 -24.44 6.39
N THR A 227 11.31 -24.33 7.49
CA THR A 227 11.90 -25.47 8.18
C THR A 227 11.33 -25.52 9.60
N VAL A 228 11.07 -26.73 10.10
CA VAL A 228 10.73 -26.97 11.51
C VAL A 228 11.85 -27.82 12.12
N ASP A 229 12.48 -27.35 13.19
CA ASP A 229 13.60 -28.00 13.87
C ASP A 229 14.70 -28.44 12.89
N GLY A 230 15.05 -27.53 11.96
CA GLY A 230 16.05 -27.73 10.92
C GLY A 230 15.62 -28.63 9.75
N LYS A 231 14.40 -29.19 9.77
CA LYS A 231 13.89 -30.05 8.69
C LYS A 231 13.01 -29.25 7.73
N PRO A 232 13.24 -29.30 6.41
CA PRO A 232 12.42 -28.59 5.44
C PRO A 232 11.00 -29.17 5.38
N VAL A 233 10.00 -28.29 5.33
CA VAL A 233 8.59 -28.64 5.13
C VAL A 233 8.27 -28.60 3.64
N THR A 234 7.69 -29.68 3.11
CA THR A 234 7.24 -29.74 1.71
C THR A 234 5.77 -29.35 1.64
N PHE A 235 5.44 -28.45 0.70
CA PHE A 235 4.09 -27.92 0.54
C PHE A 235 3.46 -28.34 -0.80
N PRO A 236 2.13 -28.56 -0.84
CA PRO A 236 1.41 -28.92 -2.07
C PRO A 236 1.27 -27.75 -3.05
N ILE A 237 1.50 -26.52 -2.57
CA ILE A 237 1.57 -25.30 -3.36
C ILE A 237 2.75 -24.46 -2.85
N SER A 238 3.30 -23.61 -3.72
CA SER A 238 4.30 -22.62 -3.30
C SER A 238 3.72 -21.70 -2.23
N LEU A 239 4.56 -21.33 -1.28
CA LEU A 239 4.28 -20.23 -0.36
C LEU A 239 4.17 -18.92 -1.15
N TYR A 240 3.42 -17.96 -0.61
CA TYR A 240 3.14 -16.70 -1.29
C TYR A 240 2.91 -15.59 -0.28
N GLN A 241 3.01 -14.34 -0.73
CA GLN A 241 2.80 -13.18 0.13
C GLN A 241 1.41 -12.57 -0.08
N VAL A 242 0.79 -12.14 1.03
CA VAL A 242 -0.43 -11.32 1.07
C VAL A 242 -0.14 -10.15 2.00
N SER A 243 -0.19 -8.91 1.50
CA SER A 243 0.09 -7.68 2.27
C SER A 243 1.33 -7.78 3.17
N GLY A 244 2.45 -8.27 2.62
CA GLY A 244 3.72 -8.45 3.34
C GLY A 244 3.79 -9.66 4.29
N CYS A 245 2.71 -10.44 4.44
CA CYS A 245 2.67 -11.66 5.22
C CYS A 245 2.85 -12.90 4.33
N THR A 246 3.78 -13.78 4.68
CA THR A 246 3.94 -15.07 3.98
C THR A 246 2.89 -16.07 4.45
N MET A 247 2.10 -16.54 3.50
CA MET A 247 1.05 -17.53 3.66
C MET A 247 1.57 -18.92 3.32
N ALA A 248 1.22 -19.90 4.13
CA ALA A 248 1.56 -21.31 3.92
C ALA A 248 0.36 -22.23 4.18
N PRO A 249 0.26 -23.38 3.48
CA PRO A 249 -0.70 -24.43 3.79
C PRO A 249 -0.66 -24.87 5.26
N LEU A 250 -1.78 -24.69 5.96
CA LEU A 250 -1.88 -24.93 7.41
C LEU A 250 -1.67 -26.41 7.75
N ARG A 251 -2.20 -27.33 6.94
CA ARG A 251 -2.07 -28.78 7.17
C ARG A 251 -0.60 -29.21 7.29
N GLN A 252 0.25 -28.76 6.39
CA GLN A 252 1.67 -29.15 6.35
C GLN A 252 2.44 -28.55 7.54
N MET A 253 2.15 -27.30 7.89
CA MET A 253 2.74 -26.69 9.09
C MET A 253 2.30 -27.41 10.36
N ALA A 254 1.00 -27.74 10.48
CA ALA A 254 0.45 -28.46 11.61
C ALA A 254 1.12 -29.82 11.79
N GLN A 255 1.19 -30.61 10.73
CA GLN A 255 1.86 -31.91 10.74
C GLN A 255 3.35 -31.81 11.11
N ALA A 256 4.06 -30.82 10.57
CA ALA A 256 5.48 -30.62 10.87
C ALA A 256 5.72 -30.25 12.35
N LEU A 257 4.78 -29.56 12.99
CA LEU A 257 4.80 -29.21 14.42
C LEU A 257 4.13 -30.25 15.33
N GLY A 258 3.72 -31.40 14.78
CA GLY A 258 3.13 -32.51 15.54
C GLY A 258 1.63 -32.36 15.86
N TYR A 259 0.93 -31.44 15.20
CA TYR A 259 -0.52 -31.28 15.28
C TYR A 259 -1.25 -32.16 14.25
N THR A 260 -2.44 -32.61 14.60
CA THR A 260 -3.44 -33.08 13.62
C THR A 260 -4.01 -31.89 12.87
N PHE A 261 -4.71 -32.16 11.76
CA PHE A 261 -5.41 -31.13 11.00
C PHE A 261 -6.75 -31.69 10.52
N ASP A 262 -7.82 -30.94 10.79
CA ASP A 262 -9.15 -31.16 10.25
C ASP A 262 -9.72 -29.87 9.65
N TYR A 263 -10.61 -30.00 8.67
CA TYR A 263 -11.28 -28.87 8.05
C TYR A 263 -12.76 -29.17 7.81
N ASP A 264 -13.61 -28.38 8.45
CA ASP A 264 -15.05 -28.43 8.25
C ASP A 264 -15.46 -27.42 7.17
N GLY A 265 -15.78 -27.95 5.98
CA GLY A 265 -16.23 -27.16 4.84
C GLY A 265 -17.59 -26.47 5.03
N SER A 266 -18.41 -26.90 5.99
CA SER A 266 -19.72 -26.29 6.25
C SER A 266 -19.60 -24.98 7.04
N SER A 267 -18.75 -24.95 8.07
CA SER A 267 -18.44 -23.74 8.84
C SER A 267 -17.30 -22.91 8.22
N GLY A 268 -16.47 -23.55 7.38
CA GLY A 268 -15.25 -22.97 6.82
C GLY A 268 -14.09 -22.93 7.81
N THR A 269 -14.07 -23.83 8.80
CA THR A 269 -13.16 -23.80 9.95
C THR A 269 -12.11 -24.89 9.85
N ALA A 270 -10.83 -24.51 9.92
CA ALA A 270 -9.73 -25.43 10.14
C ALA A 270 -9.46 -25.59 11.64
N VAL A 271 -9.16 -26.81 12.08
CA VAL A 271 -8.82 -27.15 13.46
C VAL A 271 -7.52 -27.96 13.48
N CYS A 272 -6.55 -27.51 14.26
CA CYS A 272 -5.32 -28.22 14.55
C CYS A 272 -5.30 -28.63 16.02
N ALA A 273 -4.97 -29.88 16.35
CA ALA A 273 -4.91 -30.35 17.73
C ALA A 273 -3.64 -31.16 18.04
N ARG A 274 -3.07 -30.97 19.23
CA ARG A 274 -1.92 -31.75 19.75
C ARG A 274 -2.06 -31.91 21.27
N GLY A 275 -2.43 -33.10 21.73
CA GLY A 275 -2.75 -33.30 23.14
C GLY A 275 -3.92 -32.42 23.57
N THR A 276 -3.70 -31.51 24.52
CA THR A 276 -4.68 -30.51 24.96
C THR A 276 -4.64 -29.21 24.15
N ASP A 277 -3.59 -29.01 23.34
CA ASP A 277 -3.44 -27.80 22.54
C ASP A 277 -4.41 -27.84 21.36
N THR A 278 -5.14 -26.74 21.15
CA THR A 278 -6.11 -26.58 20.06
C THR A 278 -6.00 -25.21 19.41
N ILE A 279 -5.93 -25.18 18.08
CA ILE A 279 -5.88 -23.96 17.29
C ILE A 279 -6.97 -24.06 16.23
N SER A 280 -7.91 -23.12 16.20
CA SER A 280 -8.95 -23.06 15.17
C SER A 280 -9.02 -21.71 14.48
N VAL A 281 -9.22 -21.75 13.16
CA VAL A 281 -9.25 -20.56 12.29
C VAL A 281 -10.32 -20.74 11.22
N ARG A 282 -11.11 -19.70 10.98
CA ARG A 282 -12.11 -19.68 9.92
C ARG A 282 -11.55 -18.99 8.67
N ALA A 283 -11.88 -19.50 7.49
CA ALA A 283 -11.57 -18.83 6.23
C ALA A 283 -12.14 -17.40 6.20
N ALA A 284 -11.43 -16.49 5.52
CA ALA A 284 -11.73 -15.07 5.43
C ALA A 284 -11.79 -14.33 6.79
N SER A 285 -11.17 -14.90 7.84
CA SER A 285 -11.08 -14.27 9.16
C SER A 285 -9.64 -13.99 9.54
N THR A 286 -9.43 -12.87 10.25
CA THR A 286 -8.19 -12.55 10.96
C THR A 286 -8.19 -13.07 12.41
N GLN A 287 -9.30 -13.66 12.86
CA GLN A 287 -9.44 -14.19 14.21
C GLN A 287 -9.07 -15.67 14.27
N ALA A 288 -8.44 -16.05 15.37
CA ALA A 288 -8.15 -17.43 15.71
C ALA A 288 -8.58 -17.70 17.15
N THR A 289 -8.93 -18.95 17.43
CA THR A 289 -9.09 -19.45 18.80
C THR A 289 -7.93 -20.36 19.12
N VAL A 290 -7.10 -19.97 20.09
CA VAL A 290 -5.95 -20.74 20.55
C VAL A 290 -6.23 -21.14 22.00
N ASN A 291 -6.30 -22.44 22.28
CA ASN A 291 -6.57 -23.00 23.60
C ASN A 291 -7.80 -22.37 24.29
N GLY A 292 -8.89 -22.23 23.52
CA GLY A 292 -10.17 -21.67 23.98
C GLY A 292 -10.22 -20.14 24.05
N LYS A 293 -9.13 -19.43 23.74
CA LYS A 293 -9.10 -17.96 23.71
C LYS A 293 -9.17 -17.43 22.28
N THR A 294 -10.27 -16.74 21.95
CA THR A 294 -10.47 -16.10 20.64
C THR A 294 -9.88 -14.68 20.64
N THR A 295 -9.03 -14.37 19.67
CA THR A 295 -8.38 -13.05 19.55
C THR A 295 -7.99 -12.78 18.09
N ASN A 296 -7.71 -11.51 17.75
CA ASN A 296 -7.27 -11.11 16.40
C ASN A 296 -5.76 -11.39 16.20
N TRP A 297 -5.40 -12.66 15.95
CA TRP A 297 -4.00 -13.08 15.87
C TRP A 297 -3.38 -12.95 14.49
N LEU A 298 -4.18 -13.01 13.41
CA LEU A 298 -3.63 -13.03 12.07
C LEU A 298 -3.50 -11.60 11.53
N ALA A 299 -2.32 -11.27 11.02
CA ALA A 299 -2.06 -9.99 10.35
C ALA A 299 -2.81 -9.84 9.01
N VAL A 300 -3.13 -10.95 8.35
CA VAL A 300 -3.99 -11.01 7.15
C VAL A 300 -4.96 -12.19 7.26
N PRO A 301 -6.16 -12.12 6.65
CA PRO A 301 -7.14 -13.19 6.79
C PRO A 301 -6.62 -14.56 6.32
N ALA A 302 -7.06 -15.63 6.98
CA ALA A 302 -6.88 -16.98 6.45
C ALA A 302 -7.63 -17.14 5.11
N GLU A 303 -7.06 -17.90 4.17
CA GLU A 303 -7.65 -18.06 2.84
C GLU A 303 -7.70 -19.51 2.36
N LEU A 304 -8.65 -19.78 1.46
CA LEU A 304 -8.66 -20.99 0.66
C LEU A 304 -8.07 -20.67 -0.71
N ARG A 305 -6.86 -21.18 -0.98
CA ARG A 305 -6.21 -21.04 -2.28
C ARG A 305 -6.31 -22.36 -3.03
N GLY A 306 -7.16 -22.40 -4.06
CA GLY A 306 -7.38 -23.63 -4.83
C GLY A 306 -7.87 -24.81 -3.97
N GLY A 307 -8.66 -24.53 -2.92
CA GLY A 307 -9.14 -25.53 -1.96
C GLY A 307 -8.16 -25.90 -0.85
N ILE A 308 -6.98 -25.28 -0.79
CA ILE A 308 -5.98 -25.48 0.26
C ILE A 308 -6.12 -24.35 1.29
N PHE A 309 -6.28 -24.70 2.56
CA PHE A 309 -6.40 -23.74 3.65
C PHE A 309 -5.02 -23.20 4.05
N CYS A 310 -4.85 -21.88 3.93
CA CYS A 310 -3.58 -21.19 4.12
C CYS A 310 -3.71 -20.10 5.19
N VAL A 311 -2.67 -19.96 6.00
CA VAL A 311 -2.58 -18.94 7.07
C VAL A 311 -1.18 -18.32 7.08
N PRO A 312 -0.99 -17.15 7.74
CA PRO A 312 0.35 -16.58 7.90
C PRO A 312 1.26 -17.53 8.67
N VAL A 313 2.49 -17.75 8.18
CA VAL A 313 3.48 -18.67 8.79
C VAL A 313 3.75 -18.31 10.25
N ARG A 314 4.00 -17.01 10.52
CA ARG A 314 4.30 -16.51 11.86
C ARG A 314 3.15 -16.74 12.84
N PHE A 315 1.92 -16.46 12.41
CA PHE A 315 0.73 -16.69 13.24
C PHE A 315 0.70 -18.14 13.73
N PHE A 316 0.83 -19.12 12.82
CA PHE A 316 0.71 -20.51 13.22
C PHE A 316 1.88 -20.99 14.08
N ALA A 317 3.10 -20.53 13.80
CA ALA A 317 4.27 -20.81 14.63
C ALA A 317 4.05 -20.33 16.07
N GLU A 318 3.67 -19.07 16.25
CA GLU A 318 3.42 -18.47 17.57
C GLU A 318 2.24 -19.14 18.29
N ALA A 319 1.14 -19.41 17.59
CA ALA A 319 -0.01 -20.12 18.14
C ALA A 319 0.33 -21.55 18.59
N ALA A 320 1.26 -22.20 17.91
CA ALA A 320 1.75 -23.54 18.24
C ALA A 320 2.85 -23.55 19.34
N GLY A 321 3.26 -22.37 19.83
CA GLY A 321 4.32 -22.21 20.81
C GLY A 321 5.74 -22.43 20.26
N ALA A 322 5.93 -22.27 18.95
CA ALA A 322 7.23 -22.34 18.30
C ALA A 322 7.83 -20.94 18.12
N ASP A 323 9.14 -20.84 18.29
CA ASP A 323 9.90 -19.65 17.89
C ASP A 323 9.97 -19.59 16.37
N VAL A 324 9.88 -18.39 15.80
CA VAL A 324 9.95 -18.17 14.36
C VAL A 324 10.94 -17.07 14.02
N THR A 325 11.93 -17.41 13.19
CA THR A 325 12.88 -16.45 12.64
C THR A 325 12.79 -16.45 11.11
N TRP A 326 13.04 -15.29 10.51
CA TRP A 326 13.02 -15.11 9.06
C TRP A 326 14.43 -14.79 8.57
N ASP A 327 14.92 -15.56 7.62
CA ASP A 327 16.13 -15.30 6.86
C ASP A 327 15.77 -14.78 5.49
N ALA A 328 15.98 -13.47 5.28
CA ALA A 328 15.69 -12.80 4.03
C ALA A 328 16.62 -13.22 2.89
N ALA A 329 17.88 -13.56 3.18
CA ALA A 329 18.85 -13.94 2.16
C ALA A 329 18.54 -15.36 1.63
N GLY A 330 18.23 -16.28 2.54
CA GLY A 330 17.81 -17.65 2.21
C GLY A 330 16.33 -17.81 1.90
N GLN A 331 15.53 -16.74 2.01
CA GLN A 331 14.07 -16.74 1.87
C GLN A 331 13.39 -17.86 2.70
N THR A 332 13.86 -18.07 3.93
CA THR A 332 13.48 -19.21 4.77
C THR A 332 12.97 -18.78 6.14
N PHE A 333 11.80 -19.31 6.53
CA PHE A 333 11.33 -19.27 7.91
C PHE A 333 11.89 -20.47 8.68
N TYR A 334 12.61 -20.21 9.77
CA TYR A 334 13.03 -21.24 10.71
C TYR A 334 12.09 -21.25 11.91
N LEU A 335 11.36 -22.35 12.06
CA LEU A 335 10.50 -22.63 13.20
C LEU A 335 11.23 -23.58 14.13
N THR A 336 11.32 -23.23 15.41
CA THR A 336 11.98 -24.05 16.42
C THR A 336 10.99 -24.34 17.54
N THR A 337 10.78 -25.61 17.83
CA THR A 337 9.97 -26.01 18.98
C THR A 337 10.77 -25.78 20.26
N ALA A 338 10.14 -25.21 21.30
CA ALA A 338 10.79 -25.12 22.60
C ALA A 338 11.10 -26.55 23.11
N ILE A 339 12.34 -26.80 23.51
CA ILE A 339 12.74 -28.10 24.10
C ILE A 339 11.89 -28.28 25.37
N GLN A 340 11.02 -29.30 25.37
CA GLN A 340 10.38 -29.73 26.60
C GLN A 340 11.45 -30.43 27.44
N GLU A 341 11.97 -29.74 28.46
CA GLU A 341 12.67 -30.42 29.55
C GLU A 341 11.65 -31.34 30.22
N GLY A 342 11.84 -32.65 30.03
CA GLY A 342 11.08 -33.70 30.70
C GLY A 342 11.63 -34.04 32.06
#